data_AF-A0A6N7EXF7-F1
#
_entry.id   AF-A0A6N7EXF7-F1
#
_cell.length_a   1.000
_cell.length_b   1.000
_cell.length_c   1.000
_cell.angle_alpha   90.00
_cell.angle_beta   90.00
_cell.angle_gamma   90.00
#
_symmetry.space_group_name_H-M   'P 1'
#
loop_
_entity.id
_entity.type
_entity.pdbx_description
1 polymer ?
#
loop_
_entity_poly.entity_id
_entity_poly.type
_entity_poly.pdbx_seq_one_letter_code
_entity_poly.pdbx_strand_id
1 'polypeptide(L)'
;MNTKQIVQDFFADFTLETTPGAAKKIDDYGQYIRQGEKVYVTFLPGSDFADTVAVSKRLKAEGLEPIPHIAARSTPNRQFLETGIKQCVEEAGVERFLVIGGAVDKPVGEFDCTAQILETGLFDKYGIKSVGLAGHPEGSPDITDEGIREALRFKNAFAERTDADLYLVTQFCFEAAPIIAWDKALQAEGNRLPIHIGLPGLATLKSLIGHSKACGVGASMKFLTKQAKNVSKLLLVNAPDELTIDLATYKATDPNCGIAGLHIYPLGGLPKTANWSYAVRDGRFNLHSDGRGFDIV
;
A
#
# COMPACT_ATOMS: atom_id res chain seq x y z
N MET A 1 25.58 11.04 -5.65
CA MET A 1 24.94 9.77 -6.06
C MET A 1 24.28 9.97 -7.41
N ASN A 2 24.19 8.93 -8.24
CA ASN A 2 23.48 9.00 -9.52
C ASN A 2 21.97 8.92 -9.27
N THR A 3 21.21 9.99 -9.55
CA THR A 3 19.75 10.03 -9.33
C THR A 3 19.03 8.89 -10.03
N LYS A 4 19.49 8.49 -11.22
CA LYS A 4 18.90 7.36 -11.95
C LYS A 4 19.03 6.06 -11.16
N GLN A 5 20.22 5.79 -10.61
CA GLN A 5 20.46 4.60 -9.79
C GLN A 5 19.65 4.64 -8.50
N ILE A 6 19.57 5.79 -7.82
CA ILE A 6 18.77 5.96 -6.60
C ILE A 6 17.30 5.61 -6.86
N VAL A 7 16.74 6.08 -7.98
CA VAL A 7 15.35 5.77 -8.36
C VAL A 7 15.17 4.29 -8.69
N GLN A 8 16.13 3.66 -9.37
CA GLN A 8 16.10 2.21 -9.63
C GLN A 8 16.11 1.40 -8.33
N ASP A 9 17.00 1.75 -7.40
CA ASP A 9 17.12 1.07 -6.11
C ASP A 9 15.84 1.23 -5.28
N PHE A 10 15.18 2.40 -5.36
CA PHE A 10 13.89 2.63 -4.71
C PHE A 10 12.76 1.75 -5.25
N PHE A 11 12.86 1.32 -6.51
CA PHE A 11 11.93 0.41 -7.18
C PHE A 11 12.40 -1.06 -7.14
N ALA A 12 13.48 -1.39 -6.45
CA ALA A 12 14.05 -2.74 -6.50
C ALA A 12 13.06 -3.84 -6.07
N ASP A 13 12.25 -3.55 -5.03
CA ASP A 13 11.30 -4.49 -4.41
C ASP A 13 9.89 -3.89 -4.28
N PHE A 14 9.45 -3.09 -5.26
CA PHE A 14 8.11 -2.51 -5.23
C PHE A 14 7.03 -3.61 -5.22
N THR A 15 5.88 -3.30 -4.63
CA THR A 15 4.71 -4.18 -4.62
C THR A 15 3.54 -3.54 -5.35
N LEU A 16 2.61 -4.35 -5.84
CA LEU A 16 1.40 -3.88 -6.55
C LEU A 16 0.14 -4.29 -5.78
N GLU A 17 -0.96 -3.59 -6.06
CA GLU A 17 -2.28 -3.94 -5.53
C GLU A 17 -3.27 -4.29 -6.64
N THR A 18 -4.14 -5.26 -6.38
CA THR A 18 -5.32 -5.55 -7.18
C THR A 18 -6.56 -5.65 -6.31
N THR A 19 -7.72 -5.44 -6.93
CA THR A 19 -9.02 -5.67 -6.28
C THR A 19 -9.70 -6.87 -6.92
N PRO A 20 -10.60 -7.56 -6.22
CA PRO A 20 -11.36 -8.64 -6.85
C PRO A 20 -12.16 -8.21 -8.08
N GLY A 21 -12.64 -6.96 -8.09
CA GLY A 21 -13.29 -6.38 -9.28
C GLY A 21 -12.34 -6.14 -10.45
N ALA A 22 -11.10 -5.71 -10.19
CA ALA A 22 -10.08 -5.52 -11.21
C ALA A 22 -9.56 -6.87 -11.76
N ALA A 23 -9.39 -7.86 -10.89
CA ALA A 23 -8.94 -9.20 -11.25
C ALA A 23 -9.82 -9.87 -12.32
N LYS A 24 -11.14 -9.61 -12.31
CA LYS A 24 -12.08 -10.11 -13.32
C LYS A 24 -11.80 -9.61 -14.74
N LYS A 25 -11.02 -8.54 -14.89
CA LYS A 25 -10.67 -7.90 -16.18
C LYS A 25 -9.26 -8.24 -16.64
N ILE A 26 -8.56 -9.08 -15.90
CA ILE A 26 -7.20 -9.51 -16.18
C ILE A 26 -7.28 -11.00 -16.47
N ASP A 27 -6.94 -11.40 -17.68
CA ASP A 27 -7.00 -12.82 -18.08
C ASP A 27 -5.82 -13.62 -17.48
N ASP A 28 -4.64 -12.99 -17.42
CA ASP A 28 -3.40 -13.59 -16.91
C ASP A 28 -2.52 -12.49 -16.30
N TYR A 29 -2.20 -12.57 -15.00
CA TYR A 29 -1.32 -11.61 -14.36
C TYR A 29 0.13 -11.77 -14.80
N GLY A 30 0.56 -12.96 -15.21
CA GLY A 30 1.92 -13.25 -15.68
C GLY A 30 2.32 -12.46 -16.93
N GLN A 31 1.35 -11.94 -17.68
CA GLN A 31 1.58 -11.01 -18.79
C GLN A 31 2.08 -9.63 -18.34
N TYR A 32 1.80 -9.25 -17.09
CA TYR A 32 2.04 -7.91 -16.57
C TYR A 32 2.93 -7.88 -15.34
N ILE A 33 2.96 -8.95 -14.55
CA ILE A 33 3.68 -9.06 -13.28
C ILE A 33 4.70 -10.19 -13.39
N ARG A 34 5.95 -9.91 -13.00
CA ARG A 34 7.03 -10.90 -12.97
C ARG A 34 6.75 -11.98 -11.91
N GLN A 35 7.20 -13.20 -12.18
CA GLN A 35 7.08 -14.32 -11.26
C GLN A 35 7.69 -14.02 -9.88
N GLY A 36 7.04 -14.50 -8.82
CA GLY A 36 7.47 -14.30 -7.43
C GLY A 36 7.19 -12.91 -6.85
N GLU A 37 6.62 -11.98 -7.63
CA GLU A 37 6.32 -10.64 -7.13
C GLU A 37 5.12 -10.63 -6.17
N LYS A 38 5.17 -9.69 -5.23
CA LYS A 38 4.14 -9.56 -4.19
C LYS A 38 2.98 -8.70 -4.69
N VAL A 39 1.77 -9.23 -4.55
CA VAL A 39 0.54 -8.57 -5.00
C VAL A 39 -0.48 -8.53 -3.88
N TYR A 40 -0.82 -7.33 -3.45
CA TYR A 40 -1.85 -7.07 -2.45
C TYR A 40 -3.24 -7.31 -3.04
N VAL A 41 -4.11 -7.93 -2.26
CA VAL A 41 -5.49 -8.22 -2.66
C VAL A 41 -6.45 -7.56 -1.69
N THR A 42 -7.19 -6.57 -2.18
CA THR A 42 -8.09 -5.81 -1.32
C THR A 42 -9.28 -6.61 -0.81
N PHE A 43 -9.77 -6.20 0.37
CA PHE A 43 -11.07 -6.56 0.92
C PHE A 43 -11.83 -5.25 1.16
N LEU A 44 -12.87 -5.01 0.34
CA LEU A 44 -13.57 -3.72 0.30
C LEU A 44 -14.94 -3.80 1.00
N PRO A 45 -15.45 -2.68 1.54
CA PRO A 45 -16.80 -2.65 2.11
C PRO A 45 -17.86 -3.18 1.13
N GLY A 46 -18.71 -4.08 1.63
CA GLY A 46 -19.79 -4.68 0.84
C GLY A 46 -19.36 -5.82 -0.09
N SER A 47 -18.09 -6.22 -0.09
CA SER A 47 -17.61 -7.43 -0.78
C SER A 47 -17.63 -8.66 0.13
N ASP A 48 -17.62 -9.85 -0.47
CA ASP A 48 -17.41 -11.11 0.24
C ASP A 48 -15.91 -11.39 0.35
N PHE A 49 -15.41 -11.77 1.54
CA PHE A 49 -14.01 -12.13 1.72
C PHE A 49 -13.61 -13.35 0.86
N ALA A 50 -14.58 -14.19 0.47
CA ALA A 50 -14.34 -15.27 -0.49
C ALA A 50 -13.78 -14.78 -1.83
N ASP A 51 -14.13 -13.57 -2.27
CA ASP A 51 -13.56 -12.96 -3.47
C ASP A 51 -12.05 -12.68 -3.30
N THR A 52 -11.64 -12.19 -2.13
CA THR A 52 -10.22 -11.97 -1.78
C THR A 52 -9.45 -13.30 -1.72
N VAL A 53 -10.04 -14.35 -1.14
CA VAL A 53 -9.45 -15.69 -1.11
C VAL A 53 -9.28 -16.24 -2.54
N ALA A 54 -10.32 -16.14 -3.37
CA ALA A 54 -10.31 -16.65 -4.74
C ALA A 54 -9.22 -15.98 -5.59
N VAL A 55 -9.06 -14.65 -5.47
CA VAL A 55 -7.99 -13.92 -6.16
C VAL A 55 -6.61 -14.31 -5.61
N SER A 56 -6.46 -14.48 -4.30
CA SER A 56 -5.20 -14.92 -3.71
C SER A 56 -4.77 -16.29 -4.24
N LYS A 57 -5.71 -17.24 -4.30
CA LYS A 57 -5.49 -18.57 -4.88
C LYS A 57 -5.05 -18.50 -6.34
N ARG A 58 -5.72 -17.64 -7.11
CA ARG A 58 -5.38 -17.41 -8.52
C ARG A 58 -3.96 -16.86 -8.68
N LEU A 59 -3.62 -15.80 -7.94
CA LEU A 59 -2.28 -15.21 -7.98
C LEU A 59 -1.21 -16.24 -7.65
N LYS A 60 -1.44 -17.08 -6.63
CA LYS A 60 -0.52 -18.17 -6.29
C LYS A 60 -0.36 -19.18 -7.43
N ALA A 61 -1.45 -19.59 -8.06
CA ALA A 61 -1.44 -20.53 -9.18
C ALA A 61 -0.71 -19.95 -10.42
N GLU A 62 -0.75 -18.63 -10.59
CA GLU A 62 0.00 -17.89 -11.62
C GLU A 62 1.45 -17.57 -11.21
N GLY A 63 1.91 -18.09 -10.07
CA GLY A 63 3.29 -17.99 -9.60
C GLY A 63 3.66 -16.66 -8.92
N LEU A 64 2.66 -15.93 -8.43
CA LEU A 64 2.82 -14.68 -7.68
C LEU A 64 2.65 -14.91 -6.17
N GLU A 65 3.04 -13.91 -5.36
CA GLU A 65 2.92 -13.95 -3.90
C GLU A 65 1.75 -13.06 -3.42
N PRO A 66 0.56 -13.63 -3.14
CA PRO A 66 -0.58 -12.84 -2.68
C PRO A 66 -0.41 -12.31 -1.25
N ILE A 67 -0.86 -11.07 -1.03
CA ILE A 67 -0.95 -10.41 0.28
C ILE A 67 -2.41 -9.95 0.49
N PRO A 68 -3.31 -10.83 0.95
CA PRO A 68 -4.70 -10.46 1.21
C PRO A 68 -4.85 -9.43 2.32
N HIS A 69 -5.82 -8.54 2.17
CA HIS A 69 -6.21 -7.56 3.17
C HIS A 69 -7.23 -8.13 4.14
N ILE A 70 -7.11 -7.81 5.41
CA ILE A 70 -8.15 -7.97 6.43
C ILE A 70 -8.53 -6.57 6.93
N ALA A 71 -9.82 -6.27 6.88
CA ALA A 71 -10.39 -5.02 7.40
C ALA A 71 -11.11 -5.31 8.71
N ALA A 72 -10.57 -4.81 9.83
CA ALA A 72 -11.07 -5.10 11.17
C ALA A 72 -12.58 -4.83 11.30
N ARG A 73 -13.00 -3.62 10.95
CA ARG A 73 -14.40 -3.17 11.06
C ARG A 73 -15.35 -3.86 10.09
N SER A 74 -14.84 -4.59 9.10
CA SER A 74 -15.60 -5.42 8.17
C SER A 74 -15.54 -6.91 8.52
N THR A 75 -14.87 -7.28 9.61
CA THR A 75 -14.73 -8.65 10.11
C THR A 75 -15.77 -8.87 11.22
N PRO A 76 -16.79 -9.74 11.03
CA PRO A 76 -17.89 -9.86 11.99
C PRO A 76 -17.49 -10.49 13.33
N ASN A 77 -16.64 -11.50 13.32
CA ASN A 77 -16.24 -12.22 14.52
C ASN A 77 -14.95 -13.01 14.31
N ARG A 78 -14.40 -13.53 15.41
CA ARG A 78 -13.18 -14.35 15.40
C ARG A 78 -13.27 -15.59 14.50
N GLN A 79 -14.43 -16.25 14.41
CA GLN A 79 -14.59 -17.46 13.58
C GLN A 79 -14.49 -17.14 12.08
N PHE A 80 -15.09 -16.03 11.64
CA PHE A 80 -14.97 -15.53 10.27
C PHE A 80 -13.52 -15.23 9.92
N LEU A 81 -12.82 -14.51 10.81
CA LEU A 81 -11.39 -14.21 10.66
C LEU A 81 -10.54 -15.47 10.51
N GLU A 82 -10.71 -16.42 11.43
CA GLU A 82 -9.97 -17.68 11.44
C GLU A 82 -10.22 -18.51 10.18
N THR A 83 -11.48 -18.58 9.74
CA THR A 83 -11.85 -19.28 8.50
C THR A 83 -11.16 -18.64 7.30
N GLY A 84 -11.19 -17.32 7.19
CA GLY A 84 -10.56 -16.59 6.09
C GLY A 84 -9.03 -16.75 6.06
N ILE A 85 -8.36 -16.63 7.22
CA ILE A 85 -6.92 -16.84 7.34
C ILE A 85 -6.57 -18.28 6.93
N LYS A 86 -7.28 -19.27 7.47
CA LYS A 86 -7.07 -20.68 7.15
C LYS A 86 -7.17 -20.94 5.64
N GLN A 87 -8.22 -20.44 4.99
CA GLN A 87 -8.39 -20.63 3.54
C GLN A 87 -7.26 -19.98 2.73
N CYS A 88 -6.85 -18.75 3.08
CA CYS A 88 -5.73 -18.09 2.43
C CYS A 88 -4.43 -18.90 2.56
N VAL A 89 -4.16 -19.47 3.73
CA VAL A 89 -2.97 -20.28 3.99
C VAL A 89 -3.04 -21.61 3.26
N GLU A 90 -4.11 -22.38 3.44
CA GLU A 90 -4.23 -23.73 2.89
C GLU A 90 -4.40 -23.74 1.36
N GLU A 91 -5.12 -22.78 0.80
CA GLU A 91 -5.44 -22.77 -0.64
C GLU A 91 -4.47 -21.93 -1.47
N ALA A 92 -3.84 -20.91 -0.88
CA ALA A 92 -2.97 -19.98 -1.61
C ALA A 92 -1.55 -19.88 -1.02
N GLY A 93 -1.22 -20.63 0.03
CA GLY A 93 0.10 -20.59 0.67
C GLY A 93 0.47 -19.18 1.13
N VAL A 94 -0.52 -18.41 1.60
CA VAL A 94 -0.31 -17.03 2.04
C VAL A 94 0.55 -17.02 3.29
N GLU A 95 1.65 -16.27 3.23
CA GLU A 95 2.56 -16.06 4.36
C GLU A 95 2.50 -14.63 4.91
N ARG A 96 1.73 -13.74 4.25
CA ARG A 96 1.67 -12.32 4.56
C ARG A 96 0.27 -11.75 4.44
N PHE A 97 -0.11 -10.89 5.37
CA PHE A 97 -1.39 -10.17 5.32
C PHE A 97 -1.17 -8.66 5.44
N LEU A 98 -2.10 -7.87 4.93
CA LEU A 98 -2.26 -6.47 5.33
C LEU A 98 -3.47 -6.36 6.26
N VAL A 99 -3.30 -5.83 7.47
CA VAL A 99 -4.40 -5.64 8.42
C VAL A 99 -4.66 -4.15 8.61
N ILE A 100 -5.88 -3.73 8.28
CA ILE A 100 -6.32 -2.33 8.30
C ILE A 100 -7.61 -2.16 9.10
N GLY A 101 -7.90 -0.94 9.54
CA GLY A 101 -9.13 -0.65 10.28
C GLY A 101 -10.39 -0.93 9.46
N GLY A 102 -10.38 -0.61 8.16
CA GLY A 102 -11.57 -0.66 7.30
C GLY A 102 -12.36 0.64 7.34
N ALA A 103 -13.08 0.95 6.26
CA ALA A 103 -13.71 2.25 6.03
C ALA A 103 -15.23 2.29 6.34
N VAL A 104 -15.75 1.33 7.11
CA VAL A 104 -17.17 1.32 7.49
C VAL A 104 -17.40 2.13 8.76
N ASP A 105 -18.43 2.99 8.76
CA ASP A 105 -18.75 3.91 9.87
C ASP A 105 -19.04 3.20 11.19
N LYS A 106 -19.63 2.00 11.12
CA LYS A 106 -19.89 1.15 12.28
C LYS A 106 -19.28 -0.23 12.02
N PRO A 107 -18.53 -0.80 12.98
CA PRO A 107 -18.09 -2.18 12.90
C PRO A 107 -19.26 -3.10 12.60
N VAL A 108 -19.08 -4.04 11.68
CA VAL A 108 -20.11 -5.05 11.36
C VAL A 108 -20.25 -6.12 12.45
N GLY A 109 -19.33 -6.14 13.42
CA GLY A 109 -19.34 -7.08 14.53
C GLY A 109 -18.28 -6.76 15.58
N GLU A 110 -17.54 -7.78 16.00
CA GLU A 110 -16.71 -7.77 17.22
C GLU A 110 -15.51 -6.82 17.18
N PHE A 111 -15.00 -6.48 15.98
CA PHE A 111 -13.72 -5.78 15.84
C PHE A 111 -13.90 -4.33 15.38
N ASP A 112 -13.43 -3.36 16.16
CA ASP A 112 -13.46 -1.93 15.83
C ASP A 112 -12.12 -1.37 15.32
N CYS A 113 -11.02 -2.08 15.59
CA CYS A 113 -9.66 -1.67 15.26
C CYS A 113 -8.74 -2.86 14.99
N THR A 114 -7.57 -2.58 14.41
CA THR A 114 -6.58 -3.62 14.05
C THR A 114 -5.94 -4.30 15.25
N ALA A 115 -5.85 -3.62 16.40
CA ALA A 115 -5.28 -4.20 17.62
C ALA A 115 -6.03 -5.48 18.04
N GLN A 116 -7.37 -5.44 18.02
CA GLN A 116 -8.19 -6.60 18.38
C GLN A 116 -8.04 -7.77 17.40
N ILE A 117 -7.81 -7.50 16.11
CA ILE A 117 -7.52 -8.53 15.10
C ILE A 117 -6.17 -9.21 15.40
N LEU A 118 -5.14 -8.41 15.69
CA LEU A 118 -3.80 -8.90 16.01
C LEU A 118 -3.78 -9.72 17.31
N GLU A 119 -4.49 -9.26 18.35
CA GLU A 119 -4.57 -9.92 19.67
C GLU A 119 -5.30 -11.27 19.65
N THR A 120 -5.96 -11.64 18.55
CA THR A 120 -6.59 -12.96 18.42
C THR A 120 -5.60 -14.13 18.44
N GLY A 121 -4.30 -13.85 18.20
CA GLY A 121 -3.22 -14.84 18.07
C GLY A 121 -3.33 -15.72 16.82
N LEU A 122 -4.24 -15.40 15.89
CA LEU A 122 -4.49 -16.21 14.72
C LEU A 122 -3.34 -16.17 13.71
N PHE A 123 -2.66 -15.03 13.57
CA PHE A 123 -1.51 -14.93 12.66
C PHE A 123 -0.37 -15.86 13.09
N ASP A 124 -0.01 -15.88 14.38
CA ASP A 124 0.99 -16.81 14.93
C ASP A 124 0.52 -18.27 14.81
N LYS A 125 -0.74 -18.55 15.15
CA LYS A 125 -1.33 -19.91 15.05
C LYS A 125 -1.19 -20.51 13.64
N TYR A 126 -1.34 -19.68 12.61
CA TYR A 126 -1.27 -20.11 11.20
C TYR A 126 0.11 -19.88 10.57
N GLY A 127 1.12 -19.52 11.35
CA GLY A 127 2.50 -19.38 10.87
C GLY A 127 2.70 -18.23 9.87
N ILE A 128 1.93 -17.16 10.01
CA ILE A 128 2.07 -15.97 9.16
C ILE A 128 3.39 -15.28 9.49
N LYS A 129 4.21 -15.07 8.45
CA LYS A 129 5.57 -14.55 8.61
C LYS A 129 5.63 -13.03 8.70
N SER A 130 4.65 -12.35 8.09
CA SER A 130 4.67 -10.88 8.08
C SER A 130 3.27 -10.28 8.01
N VAL A 131 3.07 -9.17 8.71
CA VAL A 131 1.81 -8.44 8.73
C VAL A 131 2.06 -6.95 8.49
N GLY A 132 1.56 -6.46 7.36
CA GLY A 132 1.50 -5.04 7.06
C GLY A 132 0.38 -4.37 7.86
N LEU A 133 0.59 -3.12 8.27
CA LEU A 133 -0.33 -2.32 9.07
C LEU A 133 -0.44 -0.91 8.50
N ALA A 134 -1.61 -0.27 8.58
CA ALA A 134 -1.78 1.07 8.01
C ALA A 134 -0.85 2.14 8.66
N GLY A 135 -0.25 3.00 7.85
CA GLY A 135 0.43 4.24 8.23
C GLY A 135 -0.30 5.46 7.68
N HIS A 136 -0.29 6.57 8.44
CA HIS A 136 -1.12 7.75 8.15
C HIS A 136 -0.27 9.03 8.06
N PRO A 137 0.52 9.23 6.99
CA PRO A 137 1.39 10.40 6.86
C PRO A 137 0.64 11.73 6.82
N GLU A 138 -0.62 11.71 6.35
CA GLU A 138 -1.48 12.90 6.27
C GLU A 138 -2.63 12.86 7.30
N GLY A 139 -2.52 12.01 8.32
CA GLY A 139 -3.59 11.76 9.28
C GLY A 139 -4.70 10.85 8.75
N SER A 140 -5.83 10.80 9.47
CA SER A 140 -7.02 10.03 9.11
C SER A 140 -8.27 10.82 9.47
N PRO A 141 -9.32 10.87 8.62
CA PRO A 141 -10.58 11.52 8.98
C PRO A 141 -11.33 10.80 10.11
N ASP A 142 -11.08 9.50 10.29
CA ASP A 142 -11.83 8.65 11.21
C ASP A 142 -11.12 8.47 12.57
N ILE A 143 -9.88 8.96 12.71
CA ILE A 143 -9.03 8.73 13.88
C ILE A 143 -8.37 10.05 14.29
N THR A 144 -8.43 10.40 15.57
CA THR A 144 -7.73 11.58 16.09
C THR A 144 -6.21 11.40 16.01
N ASP A 145 -5.46 12.50 15.98
CA ASP A 145 -3.98 12.45 15.98
C ASP A 145 -3.43 11.68 17.19
N GLU A 146 -4.06 11.82 18.37
CA GLU A 146 -3.69 11.02 19.54
C GLU A 146 -3.97 9.53 19.33
N GLY A 147 -5.12 9.18 18.75
CA GLY A 147 -5.45 7.79 18.44
C GLY A 147 -4.49 7.17 17.42
N ILE A 148 -4.02 7.94 16.44
CA ILE A 148 -2.98 7.50 15.48
C ILE A 148 -1.67 7.22 16.21
N ARG A 149 -1.25 8.10 17.13
CA ARG A 149 -0.04 7.91 17.95
C ARG A 149 -0.16 6.72 18.88
N GLU A 150 -1.31 6.54 19.54
CA GLU A 150 -1.58 5.38 20.38
C GLU A 150 -1.54 4.08 19.59
N ALA A 151 -2.19 4.04 18.43
CA ALA A 151 -2.13 2.90 17.53
C ALA A 151 -0.69 2.60 17.08
N LEU A 152 0.13 3.62 16.81
CA LEU A 152 1.53 3.40 16.46
C LEU A 152 2.36 2.82 17.61
N ARG A 153 2.17 3.33 18.84
CA ARG A 153 2.80 2.78 20.05
C ARG A 153 2.41 1.32 20.26
N PHE A 154 1.12 1.00 20.09
CA PHE A 154 0.64 -0.37 20.13
C PHE A 154 1.35 -1.25 19.09
N LYS A 155 1.42 -0.82 17.83
CA LYS A 155 2.04 -1.62 16.75
C LYS A 155 3.51 -1.93 17.04
N ASN A 156 4.27 -0.96 17.55
CA ASN A 156 5.66 -1.16 17.94
C ASN A 156 5.78 -2.15 19.10
N ALA A 157 4.96 -2.00 20.15
CA ALA A 157 4.95 -2.93 21.28
C ALA A 157 4.44 -4.34 20.92
N PHE A 158 3.56 -4.45 19.91
CA PHE A 158 3.07 -5.73 19.41
C PHE A 158 4.16 -6.46 18.59
N ALA A 159 4.99 -5.74 17.84
CA ALA A 159 6.12 -6.33 17.11
C ALA A 159 7.14 -7.03 18.02
N GLU A 160 7.23 -6.64 19.29
CA GLU A 160 8.14 -7.27 20.27
C GLU A 160 7.61 -8.59 20.86
N ARG A 161 6.36 -8.96 20.56
CA ARG A 161 5.68 -10.12 21.18
C ARG A 161 5.06 -11.11 20.20
N THR A 162 5.14 -10.84 18.89
CA THR A 162 4.67 -11.73 17.81
C THR A 162 5.87 -12.32 17.08
N ASP A 163 5.71 -13.49 16.49
CA ASP A 163 6.73 -14.11 15.64
C ASP A 163 6.73 -13.51 14.22
N ALA A 164 5.71 -12.73 13.86
CA ALA A 164 5.58 -12.11 12.55
C ALA A 164 6.33 -10.78 12.43
N ASP A 165 6.99 -10.55 11.30
CA ASP A 165 7.57 -9.26 10.96
C ASP A 165 6.46 -8.24 10.68
N LEU A 166 6.43 -7.13 11.44
CA LEU A 166 5.48 -6.05 11.23
C LEU A 166 6.09 -4.90 10.44
N TYR A 167 5.31 -4.29 9.56
CA TYR A 167 5.70 -3.10 8.80
C TYR A 167 4.49 -2.18 8.59
N LEU A 168 4.77 -0.90 8.33
CA LEU A 168 3.75 0.08 8.01
C LEU A 168 3.58 0.19 6.49
N VAL A 169 2.35 0.32 6.01
CA VAL A 169 2.01 0.64 4.62
C VAL A 169 1.18 1.91 4.62
N THR A 170 1.63 2.96 3.94
CA THR A 170 0.86 4.20 3.84
C THR A 170 -0.16 4.13 2.72
N GLN A 171 -1.23 4.89 2.83
CA GLN A 171 -2.02 5.27 1.66
C GLN A 171 -1.14 6.04 0.65
N PHE A 172 -1.56 6.12 -0.62
CA PHE A 172 -0.89 7.00 -1.58
C PHE A 172 -0.99 8.47 -1.18
N CYS A 173 0.11 9.21 -1.36
CA CYS A 173 0.16 10.67 -1.27
C CYS A 173 0.64 11.26 -2.59
N PHE A 174 0.57 12.58 -2.74
CA PHE A 174 0.99 13.28 -3.95
C PHE A 174 2.18 14.24 -3.75
N GLU A 175 2.59 14.45 -2.50
CA GLU A 175 3.70 15.35 -2.15
C GLU A 175 4.67 14.63 -1.23
N ALA A 176 5.98 14.77 -1.47
CA ALA A 176 7.01 14.11 -0.67
C ALA A 176 7.17 14.75 0.72
N ALA A 177 7.02 16.08 0.81
CA ALA A 177 7.30 16.83 2.04
C ALA A 177 6.48 16.36 3.26
N PRO A 178 5.15 16.12 3.16
CA PRO A 178 4.38 15.56 4.27
C PRO A 178 4.85 14.17 4.70
N ILE A 179 5.21 13.29 3.75
CA ILE A 179 5.73 11.95 4.05
C ILE A 179 7.07 12.03 4.78
N ILE A 180 7.99 12.88 4.31
CA ILE A 180 9.31 13.07 4.92
C ILE A 180 9.18 13.63 6.33
N ALA A 181 8.31 14.62 6.53
CA ALA A 181 8.05 15.18 7.85
C ALA A 181 7.46 14.13 8.81
N TRP A 182 6.54 13.31 8.31
CA TRP A 182 5.95 12.21 9.08
C TRP A 182 6.97 11.14 9.45
N ASP A 183 7.79 10.66 8.51
CA ASP A 183 8.85 9.69 8.80
C ASP A 183 9.80 10.24 9.88
N LYS A 184 10.30 11.48 9.73
CA LYS A 184 11.17 12.11 10.74
C LYS A 184 10.53 12.19 12.13
N ALA A 185 9.24 12.51 12.20
CA ALA A 185 8.51 12.53 13.45
C ALA A 185 8.42 11.12 14.06
N LEU A 186 8.11 10.10 13.26
CA LEU A 186 8.05 8.71 13.73
C LEU A 186 9.39 8.21 14.26
N GLN A 187 10.48 8.51 13.55
CA GLN A 187 11.83 8.13 14.00
C GLN A 187 12.21 8.82 15.31
N ALA A 188 11.87 10.11 15.46
CA ALA A 188 12.09 10.86 16.70
C ALA A 188 11.25 10.32 17.88
N GLU A 189 10.06 9.76 17.60
CA GLU A 189 9.19 9.09 18.57
C GLU A 189 9.61 7.63 18.85
N GLY A 190 10.65 7.12 18.18
CA GLY A 190 11.22 5.80 18.42
C GLY A 190 10.56 4.65 17.66
N ASN A 191 9.83 4.92 16.57
CA ASN A 191 9.29 3.87 15.71
C ASN A 191 10.41 2.98 15.14
N ARG A 192 10.21 1.66 15.20
CA ARG A 192 11.15 0.66 14.66
C ARG A 192 10.56 -0.13 13.48
N LEU A 193 9.28 0.08 13.18
CA LEU A 193 8.61 -0.62 12.09
C LEU A 193 9.08 -0.07 10.73
N PRO A 194 9.53 -0.92 9.80
CA PRO A 194 9.84 -0.53 8.43
C PRO A 194 8.63 0.13 7.76
N ILE A 195 8.87 1.15 6.94
CA ILE A 195 7.80 1.89 6.27
C ILE A 195 7.79 1.59 4.78
N HIS A 196 6.66 1.12 4.26
CA HIS A 196 6.39 0.98 2.84
C HIS A 196 5.51 2.14 2.40
N ILE A 197 6.05 3.00 1.54
CA ILE A 197 5.31 4.18 1.08
C ILE A 197 4.36 3.81 -0.05
N GLY A 198 3.12 4.24 0.09
CA GLY A 198 2.11 4.23 -0.94
C GLY A 198 2.40 5.24 -2.05
N LEU A 199 2.45 4.78 -3.29
CA LEU A 199 2.62 5.61 -4.47
C LEU A 199 1.43 5.42 -5.43
N PRO A 200 0.84 6.50 -5.96
CA PRO A 200 -0.18 6.35 -6.98
C PRO A 200 0.47 5.92 -8.30
N GLY A 201 -0.06 4.88 -8.93
CA GLY A 201 0.32 4.45 -10.27
C GLY A 201 -0.19 5.38 -11.36
N LEU A 202 -0.03 4.95 -12.62
CA LEU A 202 -0.41 5.76 -13.78
C LEU A 202 -1.93 5.93 -13.86
N ALA A 203 -2.39 7.16 -13.65
CA ALA A 203 -3.81 7.48 -13.63
C ALA A 203 -4.12 8.88 -14.17
N THR A 204 -5.37 9.08 -14.61
CA THR A 204 -5.86 10.42 -14.95
C THR A 204 -6.11 11.22 -13.67
N LEU A 205 -5.99 12.54 -13.74
CA LEU A 205 -6.29 13.39 -12.59
C LEU A 205 -7.74 13.21 -12.09
N LYS A 206 -8.68 12.95 -13.01
CA LYS A 206 -10.05 12.56 -12.65
C LYS A 206 -10.12 11.27 -11.83
N SER A 207 -9.38 10.24 -12.22
CA SER A 207 -9.30 8.96 -11.49
C SER A 207 -8.68 9.16 -10.11
N LEU A 208 -7.56 9.89 -10.02
CA LEU A 208 -6.90 10.22 -8.76
C LEU A 208 -7.86 10.93 -7.78
N ILE A 209 -8.58 11.96 -8.24
CA ILE A 209 -9.58 12.66 -7.42
C ILE A 209 -10.69 11.70 -6.93
N GLY A 210 -11.17 10.82 -7.81
CA GLY A 210 -12.19 9.83 -7.45
C GLY A 210 -11.71 8.89 -6.34
N HIS A 211 -10.50 8.36 -6.48
CA HIS A 211 -9.91 7.47 -5.48
C HIS A 211 -9.56 8.19 -4.18
N SER A 212 -8.97 9.39 -4.23
CA SER A 212 -8.65 10.17 -3.03
C SER A 212 -9.87 10.49 -2.17
N LYS A 213 -11.03 10.75 -2.79
CA LYS A 213 -12.30 10.92 -2.06
C LYS A 213 -12.73 9.64 -1.35
N ALA A 214 -12.64 8.49 -2.03
CA ALA A 214 -13.01 7.20 -1.45
C ALA A 214 -12.05 6.77 -0.32
N CYS A 215 -10.78 7.16 -0.41
CA CYS A 215 -9.74 6.81 0.56
C CYS A 215 -9.54 7.84 1.68
N GLY A 216 -10.29 8.95 1.69
CA GLY A 216 -10.22 9.96 2.76
C GLY A 216 -8.91 10.76 2.81
N VAL A 217 -8.16 10.85 1.70
CA VAL A 217 -6.82 11.46 1.67
C VAL A 217 -6.92 13.00 1.55
N GLY A 218 -7.21 13.67 2.67
CA GLY A 218 -7.64 15.07 2.71
C GLY A 218 -6.60 16.11 2.26
N ALA A 219 -5.33 15.99 2.69
CA ALA A 219 -4.27 16.91 2.28
C ALA A 219 -3.92 16.73 0.79
N SER A 220 -3.77 15.47 0.35
CA SER A 220 -3.72 15.06 -1.05
C SER A 220 -4.84 15.66 -1.93
N MET A 221 -6.08 15.78 -1.43
CA MET A 221 -7.17 16.41 -2.18
C MET A 221 -6.93 17.89 -2.48
N LYS A 222 -6.24 18.65 -1.62
CA LYS A 222 -5.89 20.06 -1.88
C LYS A 222 -4.92 20.16 -3.06
N PHE A 223 -3.89 19.31 -3.09
CA PHE A 223 -2.94 19.21 -4.19
C PHE A 223 -3.66 18.92 -5.52
N LEU A 224 -4.49 17.87 -5.55
CA LEU A 224 -5.22 17.46 -6.74
C LEU A 224 -6.18 18.56 -7.23
N THR A 225 -6.86 19.26 -6.31
CA THR A 225 -7.77 20.36 -6.67
C THR A 225 -7.01 21.55 -7.28
N LYS A 226 -5.79 21.85 -6.80
CA LYS A 226 -4.93 22.88 -7.40
C LYS A 226 -4.54 22.52 -8.84
N GLN A 227 -4.19 21.25 -9.09
CA GLN A 227 -3.87 20.76 -10.43
C GLN A 227 -5.10 20.74 -11.36
N ALA A 228 -6.28 20.46 -10.81
CA ALA A 228 -7.54 20.38 -11.55
C ALA A 228 -8.09 21.73 -12.04
N LYS A 229 -7.50 22.86 -11.62
CA LYS A 229 -7.87 24.20 -12.11
C LYS A 229 -7.77 24.32 -13.64
N ASN A 230 -6.94 23.49 -14.27
CA ASN A 230 -6.90 23.36 -15.72
C ASN A 230 -7.68 22.09 -16.15
N VAL A 231 -8.94 22.28 -16.52
CA VAL A 231 -9.85 21.19 -16.92
C VAL A 231 -9.34 20.36 -18.09
N SER A 232 -8.54 20.94 -19.00
CA SER A 232 -7.92 20.20 -20.12
C SER A 232 -6.95 19.12 -19.65
N LYS A 233 -6.36 19.26 -18.45
CA LYS A 233 -5.42 18.30 -17.87
C LYS A 233 -6.10 17.14 -17.14
N LEU A 234 -7.43 17.18 -16.95
CA LEU A 234 -8.14 16.15 -16.17
C LEU A 234 -8.06 14.74 -16.76
N LEU A 235 -7.93 14.65 -18.09
CA LEU A 235 -7.88 13.39 -18.83
C LEU A 235 -6.43 12.95 -19.16
N LEU A 236 -5.44 13.81 -18.88
CA LEU A 236 -4.04 13.44 -19.05
C LEU A 236 -3.67 12.39 -18.00
N VAL A 237 -2.99 11.33 -18.43
CA VAL A 237 -2.38 10.35 -17.54
C VAL A 237 -1.16 10.99 -16.89
N ASN A 238 -1.09 10.95 -15.57
CA ASN A 238 0.02 11.49 -14.79
C ASN A 238 0.82 10.33 -14.21
N ALA A 239 2.14 10.47 -14.25
CA ALA A 239 3.07 9.63 -13.52
C ALA A 239 3.59 10.41 -12.29
N PRO A 240 3.86 9.72 -11.16
CA PRO A 240 4.30 10.35 -9.92
C PRO A 240 5.82 10.64 -9.93
N ASP A 241 6.36 11.19 -11.01
CA ASP A 241 7.81 11.22 -11.26
C ASP A 241 8.57 12.09 -10.26
N GLU A 242 8.10 13.33 -10.03
CA GLU A 242 8.69 14.26 -9.05
C GLU A 242 8.65 13.66 -7.63
N LEU A 243 7.48 13.16 -7.23
CA LEU A 243 7.29 12.46 -5.95
C LEU A 243 8.24 11.27 -5.79
N THR A 244 8.44 10.50 -6.87
CA THR A 244 9.36 9.36 -6.91
C THR A 244 10.79 9.79 -6.69
N ILE A 245 11.26 10.80 -7.43
CA ILE A 245 12.64 11.31 -7.32
C ILE A 245 12.90 11.86 -5.91
N ASP A 246 11.97 12.63 -5.37
CA ASP A 246 12.11 13.25 -4.05
C ASP A 246 12.19 12.21 -2.93
N LEU A 247 11.29 11.21 -2.92
CA LEU A 247 11.29 10.15 -1.91
C LEU A 247 12.50 9.22 -2.03
N ALA A 248 12.90 8.87 -3.26
CA ALA A 248 14.09 8.06 -3.49
C ALA A 248 15.35 8.78 -3.01
N THR A 249 15.45 10.09 -3.30
CA THR A 249 16.55 10.93 -2.82
C THR A 249 16.57 11.02 -1.31
N TYR A 250 15.41 11.22 -0.67
CA TYR A 250 15.30 11.23 0.79
C TYR A 250 15.81 9.91 1.40
N LYS A 251 15.32 8.76 0.93
CA LYS A 251 15.77 7.44 1.40
C LYS A 251 17.27 7.23 1.24
N ALA A 252 17.86 7.73 0.14
CA ALA A 252 19.28 7.57 -0.14
C ALA A 252 20.19 8.51 0.69
N THR A 253 19.67 9.61 1.22
CA THR A 253 20.49 10.69 1.80
C THR A 253 20.27 10.93 3.29
N ASP A 254 19.12 10.56 3.85
CA ASP A 254 18.87 10.68 5.28
C ASP A 254 19.19 9.35 6.00
N PRO A 255 20.23 9.31 6.85
CA PRO A 255 20.65 8.07 7.51
C PRO A 255 19.63 7.55 8.54
N ASN A 256 18.66 8.37 8.94
CA ASN A 256 17.58 7.96 9.85
C ASN A 256 16.30 7.58 9.10
N CYS A 257 16.29 7.56 7.77
CA CYS A 257 15.08 7.27 7.00
C CYS A 257 14.49 5.89 7.35
N GLY A 258 13.22 5.85 7.72
CA GLY A 258 12.48 4.62 8.02
C GLY A 258 11.88 3.92 6.80
N ILE A 259 11.90 4.57 5.64
CA ILE A 259 11.33 4.02 4.40
C ILE A 259 12.14 2.81 3.97
N ALA A 260 11.52 1.65 3.92
CA ALA A 260 12.11 0.38 3.54
C ALA A 260 11.66 -0.09 2.15
N GLY A 261 10.45 0.27 1.71
CA GLY A 261 9.89 -0.22 0.46
C GLY A 261 8.85 0.69 -0.19
N LEU A 262 8.37 0.25 -1.35
CA LEU A 262 7.38 0.95 -2.16
C LEU A 262 6.16 0.06 -2.39
N HIS A 263 4.97 0.62 -2.23
CA HIS A 263 3.70 -0.03 -2.54
C HIS A 263 2.93 0.82 -3.55
N ILE A 264 2.70 0.28 -4.75
CA ILE A 264 2.15 1.03 -5.87
C ILE A 264 0.67 0.68 -6.05
N TYR A 265 -0.17 1.69 -5.92
CA TYR A 265 -1.61 1.60 -6.16
C TYR A 265 -1.91 1.83 -7.64
N PRO A 266 -2.36 0.85 -8.44
CA PRO A 266 -2.41 1.05 -9.89
C PRO A 266 -3.41 2.09 -10.39
N LEU A 267 -4.48 2.39 -9.63
CA LEU A 267 -5.54 3.42 -9.79
C LEU A 267 -6.11 3.65 -11.21
N GLY A 268 -5.30 3.94 -12.22
CA GLY A 268 -5.66 3.96 -13.64
C GLY A 268 -5.46 2.64 -14.39
N GLY A 269 -4.94 1.60 -13.72
CA GLY A 269 -4.93 0.22 -14.21
C GLY A 269 -3.61 -0.51 -13.98
N LEU A 270 -3.71 -1.80 -13.63
CA LEU A 270 -2.56 -2.66 -13.32
C LEU A 270 -1.57 -2.80 -14.49
N PRO A 271 -1.98 -3.12 -15.74
CA PRO A 271 -1.02 -3.34 -16.83
C PRO A 271 -0.09 -2.16 -17.09
N LYS A 272 -0.66 -0.95 -17.18
CA LYS A 272 0.11 0.27 -17.48
C LYS A 272 1.05 0.62 -16.34
N THR A 273 0.57 0.52 -15.10
CA THR A 273 1.37 0.80 -13.90
C THR A 273 2.50 -0.21 -13.72
N ALA A 274 2.25 -1.50 -13.92
CA ALA A 274 3.28 -2.52 -13.83
C ALA A 274 4.38 -2.31 -14.89
N ASN A 275 4.00 -2.08 -16.15
CA ASN A 275 4.95 -1.79 -17.23
C ASN A 275 5.83 -0.57 -16.94
N TRP A 276 5.24 0.52 -16.43
CA TRP A 276 5.97 1.71 -16.02
C TRP A 276 6.93 1.41 -14.86
N SER A 277 6.45 0.74 -13.82
CA SER A 277 7.25 0.42 -12.63
C SER A 277 8.44 -0.48 -12.96
N TYR A 278 8.27 -1.46 -13.85
CA TYR A 278 9.36 -2.29 -14.35
C TYR A 278 10.32 -1.52 -15.24
N ALA A 279 9.85 -0.61 -16.09
CA ALA A 279 10.75 0.26 -16.87
C ALA A 279 11.63 1.11 -15.95
N VAL A 280 11.07 1.65 -14.86
CA VAL A 280 11.82 2.37 -13.84
C VAL A 280 12.85 1.45 -13.17
N ARG A 281 12.43 0.30 -12.63
CA ARG A 281 13.33 -0.69 -12.00
C ARG A 281 14.47 -1.12 -12.91
N ASP A 282 14.19 -1.39 -14.18
CA ASP A 282 15.17 -1.84 -15.18
C ASP A 282 16.07 -0.71 -15.71
N GLY A 283 15.84 0.55 -15.29
CA GLY A 283 16.62 1.70 -15.77
C GLY A 283 16.26 2.15 -17.19
N ARG A 284 15.11 1.72 -17.72
CA ARG A 284 14.58 2.12 -19.02
C ARG A 284 13.77 3.42 -18.90
N PHE A 285 14.45 4.46 -18.42
CA PHE A 285 13.91 5.82 -18.35
C PHE A 285 15.02 6.87 -18.49
N ASN A 286 14.65 8.06 -18.94
CA ASN A 286 15.53 9.22 -19.04
C ASN A 286 15.01 10.33 -18.13
N LEU A 287 15.88 10.82 -17.23
CA LEU A 287 15.57 11.98 -16.40
C LEU A 287 15.41 13.22 -17.26
N HIS A 288 14.43 14.05 -16.92
CA HIS A 288 14.29 15.38 -17.50
C HIS A 288 15.47 16.27 -17.07
N SER A 289 15.84 17.24 -17.91
CA SER A 289 16.97 18.13 -17.64
C SER A 289 16.78 19.02 -16.41
N ASP A 290 15.53 19.26 -15.99
CA ASP A 290 15.20 20.03 -14.79
C ASP A 290 15.18 19.17 -13.51
N GLY A 291 15.38 17.86 -13.64
CA GLY A 291 15.44 16.92 -12.53
C GLY A 291 14.10 16.63 -11.84
N ARG A 292 12.97 17.11 -12.38
CA ARG A 292 11.63 16.97 -11.74
C ARG A 292 10.73 15.93 -12.39
N GLY A 293 11.28 15.14 -13.31
CA GLY A 293 10.52 14.08 -13.96
C GLY A 293 11.39 13.14 -14.77
N PHE A 294 10.75 12.14 -15.37
CA PHE A 294 11.40 11.25 -16.32
C PHE A 294 10.41 10.65 -17.31
N ASP A 295 10.93 10.25 -18.47
CA ASP A 295 10.16 9.50 -19.46
C ASP A 295 10.69 8.07 -19.57
N ILE A 296 9.78 7.10 -19.63
CA ILE A 296 10.13 5.70 -19.90
C ILE A 296 10.58 5.52 -21.36
N VAL A 297 11.49 4.57 -21.60
CA VAL A 297 12.05 4.20 -22.91
C VAL A 297 11.54 2.83 -23.36
#